data_AF-A0A3S0ZW30-F1
#
_entry.id   AF-A0A3S0ZW30-F1
#
_cell.length_a   1.000
_cell.length_b   1.000
_cell.length_c   1.000
_cell.angle_alpha   90.00
_cell.angle_beta   90.00
_cell.angle_gamma   90.00
#
_symmetry.space_group_name_H-M   'P 1'
#
loop_
_entity.id
_entity.type
_entity.pdbx_description
1 polymer ?
#
loop_
_entity_poly.entity_id
_entity_poly.type
_entity_poly.pdbx_seq_one_letter_code
_entity_poly.pdbx_strand_id
1 'polypeptide(L)'
;MGKLSIFKIVFSKNKDKYRPGDVVEGHVALEIKDGIKVKGIFLECVGEASVGWSESQPTTSDKNRRNHIRYYKANETYFKYERELMKRSTERRGSISVNEGSYMYPFSFRLPPHIPSSFEGPLGHVRYW
;
A
#
# COMPACT_ATOMS: atom_id res chain seq x y z
N MET A 1 -27.33 -9.37 -0.78
CA MET A 1 -26.48 -8.74 0.25
C MET A 1 -25.25 -9.63 0.43
N GLY A 2 -24.04 -9.08 0.41
CA GLY A 2 -22.81 -9.87 0.47
C GLY A 2 -22.61 -10.54 1.83
N LYS A 3 -21.95 -11.71 1.84
CA LYS A 3 -21.56 -12.43 3.06
C LYS A 3 -20.59 -11.63 3.95
N LEU A 4 -19.91 -10.66 3.36
CA LEU A 4 -19.02 -9.71 4.00
C LEU A 4 -19.73 -8.34 4.10
N SER A 5 -19.89 -7.81 5.31
CA SER A 5 -20.51 -6.49 5.53
C SER A 5 -19.51 -5.39 5.84
N ILE A 6 -18.44 -5.71 6.60
CA ILE A 6 -17.36 -4.75 6.90
C ILE A 6 -16.03 -5.41 6.60
N PHE A 7 -15.15 -4.68 5.91
CA PHE A 7 -13.73 -5.00 5.81
C PHE A 7 -12.94 -3.71 5.63
N LYS A 8 -12.37 -3.19 6.73
CA LYS A 8 -11.68 -1.89 6.71
C LYS A 8 -10.56 -1.81 7.74
N ILE A 9 -9.59 -0.95 7.47
CA ILE A 9 -8.55 -0.55 8.42
C ILE A 9 -9.09 0.58 9.29
N VAL A 10 -8.87 0.49 10.60
CA VAL A 10 -9.19 1.53 11.58
C VAL A 10 -7.93 1.88 12.33
N PHE A 11 -7.39 3.08 12.10
CA PHE A 11 -6.24 3.60 12.83
C PHE A 11 -6.65 4.04 14.24
N SER A 12 -5.79 3.78 15.22
CA SER A 12 -6.02 4.21 16.61
C SER A 12 -5.92 5.72 16.75
N LYS A 13 -6.54 6.26 17.81
CA LYS A 13 -6.43 7.66 18.23
C LYS A 13 -6.90 8.69 17.18
N ASN A 14 -7.59 8.25 16.12
CA ASN A 14 -8.04 9.10 15.02
C ASN A 14 -6.92 10.00 14.47
N LYS A 15 -5.71 9.43 14.37
CA LYS A 15 -4.51 10.15 13.94
C LYS A 15 -4.40 10.10 12.42
N ASP A 16 -4.47 11.27 11.79
CA ASP A 16 -4.48 11.41 10.33
C ASP A 16 -3.09 11.67 9.72
N LYS A 17 -2.10 11.98 10.55
CA LYS A 17 -0.75 12.37 10.09
C LYS A 17 0.31 11.68 10.91
N TYR A 18 1.28 11.08 10.24
CA TYR A 18 2.42 10.39 10.85
C TYR A 18 3.73 11.04 10.41
N ARG A 19 4.75 10.95 11.27
CA ARG A 19 6.11 11.43 11.02
C ARG A 19 7.09 10.25 10.95
N PRO A 20 8.26 10.41 10.30
CA PRO A 20 9.31 9.40 10.36
C PRO A 20 9.61 8.99 11.81
N GLY A 21 9.71 7.69 12.07
CA GLY A 21 9.91 7.13 13.41
C GLY A 21 8.63 6.93 14.25
N ASP A 22 7.49 7.47 13.84
CA ASP A 22 6.20 7.24 14.52
C ASP A 22 5.80 5.77 14.49
N VAL A 23 5.05 5.35 15.51
CA VAL A 23 4.35 4.07 15.50
C VAL A 23 2.96 4.27 14.91
N VAL A 24 2.64 3.52 13.85
CA VAL A 24 1.31 3.41 13.26
C VAL A 24 0.65 2.18 13.87
N GLU A 25 -0.51 2.37 14.47
CA GLU A 25 -1.22 1.33 15.19
C GLU A 25 -2.73 1.41 14.91
N GLY A 26 -3.40 0.27 14.93
CA GLY A 26 -4.82 0.17 14.59
C GLY A 26 -5.29 -1.27 14.59
N HIS A 27 -6.42 -1.51 13.92
CA HIS A 27 -6.91 -2.87 13.67
C HIS A 27 -7.62 -2.95 12.31
N VAL A 28 -7.66 -4.16 11.76
CA VAL A 28 -8.54 -4.51 10.64
C VAL A 28 -9.87 -4.98 11.23
N ALA A 29 -10.95 -4.27 10.92
CA ALA A 29 -12.31 -4.62 11.32
C ALA A 29 -12.96 -5.45 10.20
N LEU A 30 -13.49 -6.61 10.56
CA LEU A 30 -14.13 -7.58 9.68
C LEU A 30 -15.50 -7.97 10.25
N GLU A 31 -16.56 -7.79 9.48
CA GLU A 31 -17.91 -8.26 9.85
C GLU A 31 -18.44 -9.18 8.75
N ILE A 32 -18.86 -10.38 9.17
CA ILE A 32 -19.31 -11.46 8.31
C ILE A 32 -20.75 -11.79 8.71
N LYS A 33 -21.67 -11.72 7.73
CA LYS A 33 -23.11 -11.98 7.90
C LYS A 33 -23.51 -13.42 7.60
N ASP A 34 -22.65 -14.16 6.92
CA ASP A 34 -22.83 -15.58 6.60
C ASP A 34 -21.44 -16.18 6.39
N GLY A 35 -21.21 -17.38 6.89
CA GLY A 35 -19.89 -18.00 6.90
C GLY A 35 -19.19 -17.97 5.54
N ILE A 36 -17.91 -17.59 5.55
CA ILE A 36 -17.06 -17.47 4.36
C ILE A 36 -15.85 -18.39 4.44
N LYS A 37 -15.33 -18.81 3.29
CA LYS A 37 -14.04 -19.50 3.19
C LYS A 37 -13.02 -18.54 2.62
N VAL A 38 -11.93 -18.30 3.34
CA VAL A 38 -10.85 -17.42 2.89
C VAL A 38 -9.51 -18.13 2.99
N LYS A 39 -8.53 -17.69 2.19
CA LYS A 39 -7.17 -18.26 2.25
C LYS A 39 -6.37 -17.74 3.45
N GLY A 40 -6.67 -16.54 3.90
CA GLY A 40 -5.99 -15.83 4.98
C GLY A 40 -6.30 -14.34 4.90
N ILE A 41 -5.88 -13.59 5.91
CA ILE A 41 -6.01 -12.14 5.95
C ILE A 41 -4.60 -11.58 6.08
N PHE A 42 -4.22 -10.70 5.16
CA PHE A 42 -2.91 -10.08 5.09
C PHE A 42 -3.05 -8.58 5.20
N LEU A 43 -2.12 -7.96 5.91
CA LEU A 43 -1.93 -6.53 5.96
C LEU A 43 -0.57 -6.22 5.35
N GLU A 44 -0.56 -5.33 4.37
CA GLU A 44 0.66 -4.81 3.77
C GLU A 44 0.69 -3.31 4.03
N CYS A 45 1.85 -2.80 4.42
CA CYS A 45 2.09 -1.37 4.61
C CYS A 45 3.28 -0.96 3.77
N VAL A 46 3.07 -0.04 2.84
CA VAL A 46 4.06 0.36 1.83
C VAL A 46 4.30 1.85 1.92
N GLY A 47 5.54 2.25 1.75
CA GLY A 47 5.91 3.63 1.46
C GLY A 47 6.76 3.66 0.20
N GLU A 48 6.32 4.38 -0.83
CA GLU A 48 7.06 4.48 -2.09
C GLU A 48 6.88 5.84 -2.78
N ALA A 49 7.80 6.12 -3.70
CA ALA A 49 7.74 7.25 -4.60
C ALA A 49 7.79 6.79 -6.06
N SER A 50 7.06 7.51 -6.90
CA SER A 50 7.07 7.32 -8.35
C SER A 50 7.19 8.67 -9.02
N VAL A 51 8.14 8.79 -9.94
CA VAL A 51 8.36 10.01 -10.73
C VAL A 51 8.41 9.69 -12.22
N GLY A 52 7.95 10.64 -13.03
CA GLY A 52 8.06 10.61 -14.48
C GLY A 52 8.33 12.01 -15.00
N TRP A 53 9.32 12.15 -15.88
CA TRP A 53 9.70 13.42 -16.47
C TRP A 53 10.03 13.23 -17.96
N SER A 54 10.12 14.33 -18.69
CA SER A 54 10.53 14.31 -20.09
C SER A 54 11.67 15.28 -20.35
N GLU A 55 12.54 14.92 -21.29
CA GLU A 55 13.68 15.73 -21.69
C GLU A 55 13.66 15.93 -23.20
N SER A 56 13.89 17.17 -23.64
CA SER A 56 14.07 17.47 -25.06
C SER A 56 15.53 17.27 -25.43
N GLN A 57 15.78 16.35 -26.35
CA GLN A 57 17.13 16.09 -26.87
C GLN A 57 17.22 16.57 -28.33
N PRO A 58 18.21 17.40 -28.68
CA PRO A 58 18.47 17.74 -30.07
C PRO A 58 19.00 16.50 -30.80
N THR A 59 18.42 16.17 -31.96
CA THR A 59 18.99 15.15 -32.84
C THR A 59 20.12 15.76 -33.65
N THR A 60 21.35 15.28 -33.46
CA THR A 60 22.49 15.64 -34.30
C THR A 60 22.40 14.87 -35.62
N SER A 61 21.66 15.43 -36.57
CA SER A 61 21.79 15.10 -37.99
C SER A 61 21.99 16.41 -38.73
N ASP A 62 23.12 16.51 -39.42
CA ASP A 62 23.81 17.73 -39.86
C ASP A 62 23.03 18.70 -40.77
N LYS A 63 21.74 18.44 -41.05
CA LYS A 63 20.90 19.33 -41.88
C LYS A 63 19.45 19.47 -41.41
N ASN A 64 19.06 18.87 -40.27
CA ASN A 64 17.67 18.93 -39.80
C ASN A 64 17.60 18.80 -38.26
N ARG A 65 17.72 19.92 -37.54
CA ARG A 65 17.51 19.95 -36.08
C ARG A 65 16.04 19.66 -35.77
N ARG A 66 15.72 18.43 -35.38
CA ARG A 66 14.42 18.08 -34.79
C ARG A 66 14.59 17.89 -33.28
N ASN A 67 13.71 18.51 -32.51
CA ASN A 67 13.64 18.26 -31.08
C ASN A 67 12.86 16.96 -30.85
N HIS A 68 13.50 15.97 -30.24
CA HIS A 68 12.86 14.72 -29.84
C HIS A 68 12.60 14.77 -28.32
N ILE A 69 11.36 14.54 -27.90
CA ILE A 69 11.01 14.45 -26.47
C ILE A 69 11.18 12.99 -26.04
N ARG A 70 12.04 12.73 -25.05
CA ARG A 70 12.16 11.43 -24.39
C ARG A 70 11.44 11.46 -23.05
N TYR A 71 10.82 10.35 -22.67
CA TYR A 71 10.11 10.20 -21.41
C TYR A 71 10.84 9.20 -20.52
N TYR A 72 10.96 9.53 -19.25
CA TYR A 72 11.65 8.77 -18.22
C TYR A 72 10.72 8.49 -17.06
N LYS A 73 10.99 7.41 -16.33
CA LYS A 73 10.30 7.05 -15.08
C LYS A 73 11.29 6.45 -14.10
N ALA A 74 11.09 6.72 -12.81
CA ALA A 74 11.81 6.07 -11.72
C ALA A 74 10.85 5.79 -10.57
N ASN A 75 11.08 4.70 -9.84
CA ASN A 75 10.32 4.34 -8.64
C ASN A 75 11.31 3.98 -7.53
N GLU A 76 10.94 4.28 -6.29
CA GLU A 76 11.72 3.95 -5.10
C GLU A 76 10.77 3.48 -3.99
N THR A 77 11.03 2.30 -3.42
CA THR A 77 10.29 1.80 -2.26
C THR A 77 11.10 2.07 -0.99
N TYR A 78 10.56 2.85 -0.06
CA TYR A 78 11.18 3.17 1.22
C TYR A 78 11.04 2.05 2.24
N PHE A 79 9.85 1.44 2.29
CA PHE A 79 9.58 0.27 3.12
C PHE A 79 8.40 -0.52 2.58
N LYS A 80 8.39 -1.81 2.93
CA LYS A 80 7.29 -2.73 2.70
C LYS A 80 7.21 -3.69 3.87
N TYR A 81 6.18 -3.56 4.68
CA TYR A 81 5.91 -4.44 5.82
C TYR A 81 4.73 -5.34 5.49
N GLU A 82 4.90 -6.64 5.65
CA GLU A 82 3.84 -7.62 5.47
C GLU A 82 3.52 -8.31 6.81
N ARG A 83 2.23 -8.44 7.12
CA ARG A 83 1.71 -9.13 8.30
C ARG A 83 0.58 -10.06 7.91
N GLU A 84 0.71 -11.31 8.32
CA GLU A 84 -0.39 -12.28 8.27
C GLU A 84 -1.23 -12.14 9.54
N LEU A 85 -2.45 -11.63 9.39
CA LEU A 85 -3.41 -11.40 10.48
C LEU A 85 -4.22 -12.67 10.80
N MET A 86 -4.45 -13.49 9.78
CA MET A 86 -5.04 -14.81 9.92
C MET A 86 -4.20 -15.81 9.13
N LYS A 87 -3.62 -16.78 9.85
CA LYS A 87 -2.74 -17.82 9.29
C LYS A 87 -3.42 -18.55 8.14
N ARG A 88 -2.70 -18.89 7.07
CA ARG A 88 -3.17 -19.81 6.02
C ARG A 88 -3.48 -21.19 6.58
N SER A 89 -4.44 -21.87 5.96
CA SER A 89 -4.63 -23.30 6.18
C SER A 89 -3.33 -24.06 5.83
N THR A 90 -3.01 -25.10 6.60
CA THR A 90 -1.83 -25.95 6.41
C THR A 90 -1.90 -26.79 5.14
N GLU A 91 -3.07 -26.88 4.51
CA GLU A 91 -3.26 -27.57 3.24
C GLU A 91 -2.86 -26.68 2.06
N ARG A 92 -2.17 -27.24 1.05
CA ARG A 92 -1.67 -26.51 -0.14
C ARG A 92 -2.74 -25.73 -0.93
N ARG A 93 -4.02 -26.07 -0.78
CA ARG A 93 -5.19 -25.34 -1.32
C ARG A 93 -6.26 -25.09 -0.25
N GLY A 94 -5.87 -25.15 1.02
CA GLY A 94 -6.78 -25.04 2.13
C GLY A 94 -7.38 -23.64 2.22
N SER A 95 -8.63 -23.60 2.66
CA SER A 95 -9.32 -22.37 3.05
C SER A 95 -9.76 -22.53 4.49
N ILE A 96 -9.82 -21.41 5.20
CA ILE A 96 -10.32 -21.35 6.56
C ILE A 96 -11.77 -20.88 6.48
N SER A 97 -12.66 -21.68 7.07
CA SER A 97 -14.03 -21.26 7.30
C SER A 97 -14.02 -20.24 8.45
N VAL A 98 -14.42 -19.02 8.13
CA VAL A 98 -14.67 -17.97 9.11
C VAL A 98 -16.18 -17.88 9.26
N ASN A 99 -16.65 -18.09 10.48
CA ASN A 99 -18.07 -18.06 10.78
C ASN A 99 -18.62 -16.63 10.70
N GLU A 100 -19.94 -16.51 10.74
CA GLU A 100 -20.57 -15.21 10.97
C GLU A 100 -20.07 -14.59 12.29
N GLY A 101 -19.92 -13.27 12.31
CA GLY A 101 -19.42 -12.56 13.47
C GLY A 101 -18.64 -11.29 13.13
N SER A 102 -18.20 -10.63 14.18
CA SER A 102 -17.33 -9.45 14.12
C SER A 102 -15.94 -9.80 14.65
N TYR A 103 -14.92 -9.46 13.87
CA TYR A 103 -13.52 -9.76 14.14
C TYR A 103 -12.68 -8.48 14.07
N MET A 104 -11.71 -8.38 14.98
CA MET A 104 -10.76 -7.26 15.03
C MET A 104 -9.34 -7.82 15.07
N TYR A 105 -8.54 -7.49 14.06
CA TYR A 105 -7.15 -7.92 13.97
C TYR A 105 -6.21 -6.72 14.22
N PRO A 106 -5.62 -6.59 15.41
CA PRO A 106 -4.76 -5.45 15.72
C PRO A 106 -3.45 -5.50 14.93
N PHE A 107 -2.91 -4.33 14.61
CA PHE A 107 -1.59 -4.17 14.00
C PHE A 107 -0.83 -2.99 14.62
N SER A 108 0.50 -3.09 14.57
CA SER A 108 1.40 -2.02 14.95
C SER A 108 2.72 -2.16 14.19
N PHE A 109 3.24 -1.05 13.66
CA PHE A 109 4.54 -0.97 13.01
C PHE A 109 5.14 0.42 13.20
N ARG A 110 6.47 0.50 13.16
CA ARG A 110 7.21 1.78 13.28
C ARG A 110 7.66 2.22 11.89
N LEU A 111 7.39 3.47 11.54
CA LEU A 111 7.88 4.06 10.30
C LEU A 111 9.41 4.22 10.35
N PRO A 112 10.14 3.99 9.24
CA PRO A 112 11.56 4.24 9.21
C PRO A 112 11.88 5.73 9.49
N PRO A 113 13.05 6.04 10.08
CA PRO A 113 13.39 7.40 10.50
C PRO A 113 13.76 8.34 9.33
N HIS A 114 14.06 7.81 8.15
CA HIS A 114 14.53 8.58 6.98
C HIS A 114 13.61 8.37 5.77
N ILE A 115 12.33 8.73 5.92
CA ILE A 115 11.36 8.71 4.81
C ILE A 115 10.87 10.13 4.50
N PRO A 116 10.58 10.44 3.23
CA PRO A 116 10.06 11.76 2.85
C PRO A 116 8.64 12.01 3.39
N SER A 117 8.13 13.22 3.18
CA SER A 117 6.71 13.53 3.40
C SER A 117 5.88 13.04 2.21
N SER A 118 4.62 12.71 2.45
CA SER A 118 3.66 12.47 1.37
C SER A 118 3.62 13.68 0.43
N PHE A 119 3.55 13.42 -0.87
CA PHE A 119 3.62 14.44 -1.90
C PHE A 119 2.79 14.03 -3.10
N GLU A 120 2.10 14.98 -3.72
CA GLU A 120 1.39 14.80 -4.98
C GLU A 120 1.77 15.97 -5.89
N GLY A 121 2.25 15.66 -7.10
CA GLY A 121 2.63 16.68 -8.07
C GLY A 121 2.55 16.19 -9.51
N PRO A 122 2.76 17.10 -10.49
CA PRO A 122 2.60 16.78 -11.91
C PRO A 122 3.59 15.74 -12.43
N LEU A 123 4.78 15.68 -11.84
CA LEU A 123 5.86 14.79 -12.24
C LEU A 123 5.97 13.53 -11.36
N GLY A 124 5.10 13.35 -10.36
CA GLY A 124 5.22 12.20 -9.47
C GLY A 124 4.57 12.39 -8.11
N HIS A 125 4.72 11.38 -7.27
CA HIS A 125 4.14 11.34 -5.92
C HIS A 125 5.01 10.56 -4.95
N VAL A 126 4.77 10.80 -3.66
CA VAL A 126 5.23 10.02 -2.51
C VAL A 126 3.99 9.60 -1.74
N ARG A 127 3.80 8.31 -1.53
CA ARG A 127 2.59 7.77 -0.91
C ARG A 127 2.89 6.67 0.11
N TYR A 128 1.97 6.56 1.06
CA TYR A 128 1.98 5.57 2.13
C TYR A 128 0.58 4.97 2.25
N TRP A 129 0.46 3.64 2.25
CA TRP A 129 -0.81 2.91 2.37
C TRP A 129 -0.65 1.60 3.11
#